data_AF-A0A345QXW5-F1
#
_entry.id   AF-A0A345QXW5-F1
#
_cell.length_a   1.000
_cell.length_b   1.000
_cell.length_c   1.000
_cell.angle_alpha   90.00
_cell.angle_beta   90.00
_cell.angle_gamma   90.00
#
_symmetry.space_group_name_H-M   'P 1'
#
loop_
_entity.id
_entity.type
_entity.pdbx_description
1 polymer ?
#
loop_
_entity_poly.entity_id
_entity_poly.type
_entity_poly.pdbx_seq_one_letter_code
_entity_poly.pdbx_strand_id
1 'polypeptide(L)' 'MNYVLALLLPPLSILLTGRIFTAIIVFLIWIPAVIFSGGLTHPMFIVLAWILIYQTHEDRRLR' A
#
# COMPACT_ATOMS: atom_id res chain seq x y z
N MET A 1 -5.91 -9.66 -16.33
CA MET A 1 -6.35 -9.96 -14.95
C MET A 1 -7.15 -8.77 -14.44
N ASN A 2 -8.41 -8.96 -14.04
CA ASN A 2 -9.30 -7.87 -13.61
C ASN A 2 -8.96 -7.38 -12.18
N TYR A 3 -7.76 -6.83 -12.01
CA TYR A 3 -7.29 -6.26 -10.74
C TYR A 3 -8.20 -5.15 -10.21
N VAL A 4 -8.78 -4.36 -11.11
CA VAL A 4 -9.72 -3.28 -10.76
C VAL A 4 -10.97 -3.82 -10.05
N LEU A 5 -11.48 -4.98 -10.47
CA LEU A 5 -12.60 -5.62 -9.77
C LEU A 5 -12.18 -6.15 -8.40
N ALA A 6 -11.01 -6.78 -8.30
CA ALA A 6 -10.48 -7.28 -7.03
C ALA A 6 -10.26 -6.17 -6.00
N LEU A 7 -9.91 -4.96 -6.46
CA LEU A 7 -9.77 -3.76 -5.63
C LEU A 7 -11.10 -3.22 -5.10
N LEU A 8 -12.24 -3.45 -5.76
CA LEU A 8 -13.54 -2.94 -5.32
C LEU A 8 -14.42 -4.03 -4.67
N LEU A 9 -14.05 -5.29 -4.84
CA LEU A 9 -14.73 -6.47 -4.32
C LEU A 9 -15.00 -6.43 -2.80
N PRO A 10 -14.05 -6.07 -1.93
CA PRO A 10 -14.29 -6.08 -0.48
C PRO A 10 -15.41 -5.12 -0.03
N PRO A 11 -15.40 -3.82 -0.37
CA PRO A 11 -16.51 -2.94 -0.01
C PRO A 11 -17.82 -3.28 -0.75
N LEU A 12 -17.76 -3.73 -2.01
CA LEU A 12 -18.95 -4.15 -2.76
C LEU A 12 -19.63 -5.40 -2.18
N SER A 13 -18.85 -6.38 -1.71
CA SER A 13 -19.39 -7.61 -1.09
C SER A 13 -20.19 -7.30 0.18
N ILE A 14 -19.71 -6.36 0.99
CA ILE A 14 -20.38 -5.93 2.22
C ILE A 14 -21.65 -5.14 1.91
N LEU A 15 -21.62 -4.32 0.85
CA LEU A 15 -22.79 -3.60 0.37
C LEU A 15 -23.88 -4.57 -0.12
N LEU A 16 -23.51 -5.59 -0.91
CA LEU A 16 -24.42 -6.62 -1.40
C LEU A 16 -25.02 -7.49 -0.28
N THR A 17 -24.34 -7.58 0.87
CA THR A 17 -24.83 -8.27 2.07
C THR A 17 -25.87 -7.42 2.84
N GLY A 18 -26.18 -6.19 2.40
CA GLY A 18 -27.16 -5.30 3.03
C GLY A 18 -26.63 -4.52 4.24
N ARG A 19 -25.32 -4.59 4.52
CA ARG A 19 -24.69 -3.94 5.69
C ARG A 19 -24.11 -2.57 5.31
N ILE A 20 -24.99 -1.61 5.04
CA ILE A 20 -24.63 -0.27 4.54
C ILE A 20 -23.62 0.46 5.45
N PHE A 21 -23.86 0.49 6.76
CA PHE A 21 -22.95 1.14 7.71
C PHE A 21 -21.55 0.51 7.72
N THR A 22 -21.48 -0.82 7.74
CA THR A 22 -20.21 -1.56 7.68
C THR A 22 -19.49 -1.32 6.35
N ALA A 23 -20.23 -1.26 5.23
CA ALA A 23 -19.66 -1.00 3.91
C ALA A 23 -18.99 0.38 3.84
N ILE A 24 -19.61 1.41 4.43
CA ILE A 24 -19.04 2.78 4.48
C ILE A 24 -17.75 2.81 5.30
N ILE A 25 -17.76 2.19 6.49
CA ILE A 25 -16.58 2.12 7.36
C ILE A 25 -15.43 1.40 6.64
N VAL A 26 -15.74 0.25 6.02
CA VAL A 26 -14.74 -0.52 5.28
C VAL A 26 -14.23 0.27 4.08
N PHE A 27 -15.09 0.96 3.33
CA PHE A 27 -14.65 1.79 2.20
C PHE A 27 -13.71 2.92 2.62
N LEU A 28 -13.99 3.59 3.74
CA LEU A 28 -13.13 4.64 4.31
C LEU A 28 -11.75 4.14 4.76
N ILE A 29 -11.66 2.92 5.27
CA ILE A 29 -10.38 2.29 5.65
C ILE A 29 -9.67 1.72 4.40
N TRP A 30 -10.45 1.24 3.43
CA TRP A 30 -9.95 0.56 2.24
C TRP A 30 -9.23 1.50 1.28
N ILE A 31 -9.76 2.70 1.03
CA ILE A 31 -9.10 3.71 0.18
C ILE A 31 -7.65 4.00 0.65
N PRO A 32 -7.41 4.42 1.91
CA PRO A 32 -6.06 4.65 2.38
C PRO A 32 -5.24 3.37 2.43
N ALA A 33 -5.82 2.21 2.78
CA ALA A 33 -5.10 0.94 2.74
C ALA A 33 -4.59 0.58 1.35
N VAL A 34 -5.37 0.84 0.30
CA VAL A 34 -4.97 0.65 -1.10
C VAL A 34 -3.87 1.64 -1.51
N ILE A 35 -4.01 2.90 -1.13
CA ILE A 35 -3.02 3.95 -1.44
C ILE A 35 -1.69 3.65 -0.72
N PHE A 36 -1.76 3.28 0.55
CA PHE A 36 -0.58 2.95 1.37
C PHE A 36 0.04 1.61 0.95
N SER A 37 -0.75 0.58 0.67
CA SER A 37 -0.24 -0.72 0.20
C SER A 37 0.32 -0.66 -1.22
N GLY A 38 -0.28 0.16 -2.10
CA GLY A 38 0.17 0.31 -3.49
C GLY A 38 1.28 1.36 -3.67
N GLY A 39 1.41 2.31 -2.73
CA GLY A 39 2.22 3.50 -2.91
C GLY A 39 3.18 3.88 -1.77
N LEU A 40 3.15 3.29 -0.57
CA LEU A 40 4.16 3.57 0.49
C LEU A 40 5.30 2.55 0.53
N THR A 41 5.04 1.30 0.13
CA THR A 41 6.10 0.28 -0.01
C THR A 41 7.15 0.71 -1.04
N HIS A 42 6.73 1.40 -2.10
CA HIS A 42 7.64 1.92 -3.14
C HIS A 42 8.58 3.04 -2.61
N PRO A 43 8.10 4.15 -2.02
CA PRO A 43 8.94 5.17 -1.39
C PRO A 43 9.83 4.63 -0.27
N MET A 44 9.31 3.74 0.57
CA MET A 44 10.09 3.16 1.66
C MET A 44 11.26 2.34 1.11
N PHE A 45 11.04 1.58 0.03
CA PHE A 45 12.10 0.87 -0.68
C PHE A 45 13.15 1.82 -1.28
N ILE A 46 12.73 2.93 -1.90
CA ILE A 46 13.63 3.95 -2.46
C ILE A 46 14.51 4.58 -1.38
N VAL A 47 13.91 4.94 -0.24
CA VAL A 47 14.65 5.52 0.90
C VAL A 47 15.66 4.51 1.46
N LEU A 48 15.26 3.25 1.64
CA LEU A 48 16.15 2.19 2.13
C LEU A 48 17.30 1.91 1.15
N ALA A 49 17.00 1.83 -0.16
CA ALA A 49 18.02 1.64 -1.18
C ALA A 49 19.03 2.79 -1.21
N TRP A 50 18.56 4.03 -1.08
CA TRP A 50 19.43 5.20 -0.99
C TRP A 50 20.35 5.15 0.23
N ILE A 51 19.83 4.80 1.41
CA ILE A 51 20.63 4.64 2.64
C ILE A 51 21.69 3.55 2.46
N LEU A 52 21.33 2.38 1.91
CA LEU A 52 22.25 1.27 1.69
C LEU A 52 23.38 1.63 0.72
N ILE A 53 23.07 2.34 -0.36
CA ILE A 53 24.07 2.83 -1.33
C ILE A 53 25.04 3.82 -0.65
N TYR A 54 24.50 4.75 0.14
CA TYR A 54 25.31 5.73 0.86
C TYR A 54 26.26 5.05 1.86
N GLN A 55 25.76 4.12 2.68
CA GLN A 55 26.58 3.34 3.61
C GLN A 55 27.68 2.54 2.89
N THR A 56 27.35 1.90 1.78
CA THR A 56 28.32 1.13 0.99
C THR A 56 29.44 2.02 0.42
N HIS A 57 29.14 3.27 0.10
CA HIS A 57 30.13 4.23 -0.42
C HIS A 57 31.07 4.74 0.69
N GLU A 58 30.53 5.01 1.88
CA GLU A 58 31.32 5.39 3.06
C GLU A 58 32.24 4.24 3.52
N ASP A 59 31.74 3.01 3.57
CA ASP A 59 32.54 1.82 3.93
C ASP A 59 33.72 1.57 2.98
N ARG A 60 33.59 1.95 1.70
CA ARG A 60 34.70 1.87 0.73
C ARG A 60 35.70 3.02 0.84
N ARG A 61 35.32 4.17 1.40
CA ARG A 61 36.24 5.30 1.64
C ARG A 61 37.12 5.08 2.86
N LEU A 62 36.68 4.26 3.80
CA LEU A 62 37.38 3.95 5.05
C LEU A 62 38.38 2.78 4.94
N ARG A 63 38.45 2.09 3.80
CA ARG A 63 39.42 1.02 3.49
C ARG A 63 40.46 1.51 2.49
#